data_AF-A0A5C6V023-F1
#
_entry.id   AF-A0A5C6V023-F1
#
_cell.length_a   1.000
_cell.length_b   1.000
_cell.length_c   1.000
_cell.angle_alpha   90.00
_cell.angle_beta   90.00
_cell.angle_gamma   90.00
#
_symmetry.space_group_name_H-M   'P 1'
#
loop_
_entity.id
_entity.type
_entity.pdbx_description
1 polymer ?
#
loop_
_entity_poly.entity_id
_entity_poly.type
_entity_poly.pdbx_seq_one_letter_code
_entity_poly.pdbx_strand_id
1 'polypeptide(L)'
;MEGDHPHLDDGSVQLLSGLDAPGPDADAIFSVVLAGGKILTATVSNLADATNDMALYLVSDCGDERASYQAASDLPGEGAESVTFTATEAGAYLRPGDGYVDRRR
;
A
#
# COMPACT_ATOMS: atom_id res chain seq x y z
N MET A 1 -1.43 -6.75 -20.09
CA MET A 1 -2.44 -7.64 -19.48
C MET A 1 -2.73 -6.95 -18.16
N GLU A 2 -3.80 -6.14 -18.12
CA GLU A 2 -4.16 -5.40 -16.90
C GLU A 2 -4.59 -6.42 -15.84
N GLY A 3 -3.88 -6.45 -14.72
CA GLY A 3 -4.24 -7.26 -13.57
C GLY A 3 -5.50 -6.69 -12.95
N ASP A 4 -6.48 -7.55 -12.69
CA ASP A 4 -7.69 -7.21 -11.95
C ASP A 4 -7.30 -6.93 -10.49
N HIS A 5 -6.99 -5.66 -10.18
CA HIS A 5 -6.65 -5.26 -8.83
C HIS A 5 -7.94 -5.12 -8.02
N PRO A 6 -8.00 -5.68 -6.79
CA PRO A 6 -9.12 -5.46 -5.89
C PRO A 6 -9.39 -3.95 -5.69
N HIS A 7 -10.67 -3.59 -5.69
CA HIS A 7 -11.18 -2.22 -5.62
C HIS A 7 -11.82 -1.96 -4.26
N LEU A 8 -11.46 -0.85 -3.60
CA LEU A 8 -12.04 -0.42 -2.34
C LEU A 8 -13.03 0.75 -2.52
N ASP A 9 -14.27 0.57 -2.03
CA ASP A 9 -15.31 1.61 -1.91
C ASP A 9 -15.14 2.47 -0.64
N ASP A 10 -15.61 3.72 -0.69
CA ASP A 10 -15.39 4.73 0.33
C ASP A 10 -15.99 4.36 1.70
N GLY A 11 -15.14 4.31 2.73
CA GLY A 11 -15.58 4.18 4.13
C GLY A 11 -15.90 2.76 4.61
N SER A 12 -15.65 1.72 3.81
CA SER A 12 -15.74 0.33 4.27
C SER A 12 -14.40 -0.17 4.82
N VAL A 13 -14.39 -0.75 6.04
CA VAL A 13 -13.24 -1.51 6.53
C VAL A 13 -13.22 -2.83 5.77
N GLN A 14 -12.26 -3.00 4.87
CA GLN A 14 -12.09 -4.23 4.11
C GLN A 14 -10.76 -4.88 4.49
N LEU A 15 -10.83 -6.15 4.89
CA LEU A 15 -9.65 -6.97 5.08
C LEU A 15 -9.32 -7.63 3.74
N LEU A 16 -8.17 -7.27 3.18
CA LEU A 16 -7.66 -7.84 1.95
C LEU A 16 -6.39 -8.62 2.25
N SER A 17 -6.23 -9.78 1.63
CA SER A 17 -5.01 -10.56 1.66
C SER A 17 -4.38 -10.57 0.27
N GLY A 18 -3.08 -10.27 0.21
CA GLY A 18 -2.23 -10.43 -0.97
C GLY A 18 -1.07 -11.36 -0.64
N LEU A 19 -0.51 -12.01 -1.66
CA LEU A 19 0.75 -12.72 -1.51
C LEU A 19 1.87 -11.76 -1.83
N ASP A 20 2.78 -11.62 -0.88
CA ASP A 20 4.13 -11.11 -1.13
C ASP A 20 4.94 -12.29 -1.68
N ALA A 21 5.22 -12.27 -2.99
CA ALA A 21 6.04 -13.29 -3.63
C ALA A 21 7.50 -12.81 -3.73
N PRO A 22 8.49 -13.70 -3.86
CA PRO A 22 9.88 -13.26 -4.04
C PRO A 22 10.10 -12.62 -5.42
N GLY A 23 10.49 -11.35 -5.45
CA GLY A 23 10.91 -10.62 -6.66
C GLY A 23 10.54 -9.13 -6.64
N PRO A 24 11.17 -8.28 -7.47
CA PRO A 24 10.93 -6.83 -7.47
C PRO A 24 9.52 -6.40 -7.90
N ASP A 25 8.75 -7.32 -8.50
CA ASP A 25 7.40 -7.10 -9.04
C ASP A 25 6.30 -7.85 -8.27
N ALA A 26 6.63 -8.37 -7.08
CA ALA A 26 5.81 -9.35 -6.39
C ALA A 26 5.12 -8.82 -5.12
N ASP A 27 5.25 -7.51 -4.88
CA ASP A 27 4.44 -6.80 -3.91
C ASP A 27 2.97 -6.74 -4.36
N ALA A 28 2.06 -6.87 -3.40
CA ALA A 28 0.65 -6.70 -3.69
C ALA A 28 0.33 -5.22 -3.96
N ILE A 29 -0.55 -4.95 -4.91
CA ILE A 29 -1.05 -3.58 -5.17
C ILE A 29 -2.58 -3.58 -5.08
N PHE A 30 -3.11 -2.70 -4.24
CA PHE A 30 -4.53 -2.53 -3.98
C PHE A 30 -4.97 -1.14 -4.43
N SER A 31 -6.00 -1.07 -5.27
CA SER A 31 -6.59 0.21 -5.69
C SER A 31 -7.64 0.67 -4.68
N VAL A 32 -7.57 1.94 -4.30
CA VAL A 32 -8.48 2.56 -3.34
C VAL A 32 -9.17 3.75 -4.00
N VAL A 33 -10.49 3.68 -4.16
CA VAL A 33 -11.25 4.85 -4.57
C VAL A 33 -11.59 5.67 -3.35
N LEU A 34 -10.84 6.76 -3.18
CA LEU A 34 -11.02 7.72 -2.12
C LEU A 34 -11.44 9.04 -2.73
N ALA A 35 -12.53 9.65 -2.28
CA ALA A 35 -12.88 11.00 -2.71
C ALA A 35 -11.93 12.05 -2.09
N GLY A 36 -11.72 13.16 -2.79
CA GLY A 36 -10.99 14.31 -2.25
C GLY A 36 -11.55 14.78 -0.90
N GLY A 37 -10.66 15.09 0.04
CA GLY A 37 -10.98 15.50 1.41
C GLY A 37 -11.31 14.35 2.37
N LYS A 38 -11.32 13.09 1.91
CA LYS A 38 -11.52 11.93 2.79
C LYS A 38 -10.20 11.46 3.38
N ILE A 39 -10.29 10.78 4.53
CA ILE A 39 -9.14 10.22 5.24
C ILE A 39 -9.12 8.71 5.01
N LEU A 40 -7.95 8.20 4.64
CA LEU A 40 -7.62 6.78 4.61
C LEU A 40 -6.70 6.46 5.79
N THR A 41 -7.08 5.45 6.56
CA THR A 41 -6.18 4.76 7.48
C THR A 41 -6.00 3.34 6.95
N ALA A 42 -4.78 2.96 6.64
CA ALA A 42 -4.44 1.63 6.15
C ALA A 42 -3.39 0.99 7.05
N THR A 43 -3.56 -0.31 7.30
CA THR A 43 -2.64 -1.14 8.08
C THR A 43 -2.34 -2.41 7.30
N VAL A 44 -1.07 -2.79 7.20
CA VAL A 44 -0.65 -4.10 6.72
C VAL A 44 -0.03 -4.88 7.86
N SER A 45 -0.27 -6.19 7.90
CA SER A 45 0.34 -7.10 8.86
C SER A 45 0.63 -8.45 8.22
N ASN A 46 1.61 -9.17 8.76
CA ASN A 46 1.83 -10.58 8.46
C ASN A 46 0.55 -11.42 8.65
N LEU A 47 0.38 -12.43 7.80
CA LEU A 47 -0.65 -13.46 7.98
C LEU A 47 -0.08 -14.63 8.78
N ALA A 48 -0.87 -15.12 9.75
CA ALA A 48 -0.51 -16.25 10.60
C ALA A 48 0.87 -16.07 11.29
N ASP A 49 1.73 -17.08 11.24
CA ASP A 49 3.02 -17.13 11.93
C ASP A 49 4.17 -16.51 11.09
N ALA A 50 3.86 -15.75 10.04
CA ALA A 50 4.87 -15.05 9.26
C ALA A 50 5.51 -13.91 10.07
N THR A 51 6.79 -13.68 9.82
CA THR A 51 7.64 -12.77 10.58
C THR A 51 8.38 -11.80 9.65
N ASN A 52 7.73 -11.37 8.56
CA ASN A 52 8.35 -10.43 7.63
C ASN A 52 8.41 -9.03 8.26
N ASP A 53 9.46 -8.30 7.91
CA ASP A 53 9.54 -6.85 8.13
C ASP A 53 8.65 -6.21 7.06
N MET A 54 7.49 -5.67 7.48
CA MET A 54 6.51 -5.17 6.53
C MET A 54 6.85 -3.72 6.18
N ALA A 55 6.53 -3.33 4.95
CA ALA A 55 6.50 -1.95 4.49
C ALA A 55 5.14 -1.67 3.84
N LEU A 56 4.61 -0.45 4.04
CA LEU A 56 3.36 0.00 3.45
C LEU A 56 3.55 1.34 2.76
N TYR A 57 3.34 1.36 1.44
CA TYR A 57 3.41 2.56 0.62
C TYR A 57 2.03 2.96 0.09
N LEU A 58 1.79 4.26 0.04
CA LEU A 58 0.65 4.87 -0.63
C LEU A 58 1.15 5.76 -1.76
N VAL A 59 0.68 5.48 -2.97
CA VAL A 59 1.02 6.22 -4.20
C VAL A 59 -0.25 6.62 -4.93
N SER A 60 -0.22 7.73 -5.68
CA SER A 60 -1.37 8.15 -6.51
C SER A 60 -1.30 7.58 -7.94
N ASP A 61 -0.15 7.04 -8.36
CA ASP A 61 0.05 6.44 -9.68
C ASP A 61 1.04 5.27 -9.63
N CYS A 62 0.57 4.05 -9.94
CA CYS A 62 1.43 2.87 -10.02
C CYS A 62 2.42 2.89 -11.20
N GLY A 63 2.21 3.76 -12.20
CA GLY A 63 3.12 3.91 -13.34
C GLY A 63 4.38 4.73 -13.02
N ASP A 64 4.34 5.56 -11.98
CA ASP A 64 5.47 6.34 -11.49
C ASP A 64 5.36 6.53 -9.97
N GLU A 65 5.66 5.47 -9.23
CA GLU A 65 5.53 5.41 -7.77
C GLU A 65 6.41 6.46 -7.05
N ARG A 66 7.56 6.80 -7.63
CA ARG A 66 8.49 7.79 -7.05
C ARG A 66 7.91 9.19 -7.13
N ALA A 67 7.35 9.57 -8.29
CA ALA A 67 6.76 10.89 -8.46
C ALA A 67 5.40 11.03 -7.77
N SER A 68 4.73 9.91 -7.49
CA SER A 68 3.35 9.87 -6.98
C SER A 68 3.22 9.48 -5.51
N TYR A 69 4.34 9.40 -4.78
CA TYR A 69 4.38 9.06 -3.36
C TYR A 69 3.52 10.01 -2.51
N GLN A 70 2.65 9.44 -1.68
CA GLN A 70 1.75 10.18 -0.79
C GLN A 70 2.10 9.97 0.69
N ALA A 71 2.32 8.71 1.10
CA ALA A 71 2.63 8.33 2.47
C ALA A 71 3.32 6.96 2.51
N ALA A 72 4.05 6.65 3.59
CA ALA A 72 4.53 5.30 3.85
C ALA A 72 4.82 5.09 5.34
N SER A 73 4.89 3.82 5.72
CA SER A 73 5.39 3.34 7.00
C SER A 73 6.21 2.09 6.76
N ASP A 74 7.41 2.07 7.33
CA ASP A 74 8.43 1.02 7.21
C ASP A 74 9.34 1.18 8.43
N LEU A 75 8.87 0.67 9.58
CA LEU A 75 9.61 0.72 10.83
C LEU A 75 10.45 -0.55 10.93
N PRO A 76 11.68 -0.45 11.48
CA PRO A 76 12.56 -1.60 11.54
C PRO A 76 11.98 -2.70 12.45
N GLY A 77 11.87 -3.91 11.90
CA GLY A 77 11.58 -5.13 12.63
C GLY A 77 10.15 -5.63 12.46
N GLU A 78 9.97 -6.92 12.76
CA GLU A 78 8.71 -7.63 12.55
C GLU A 78 7.51 -6.88 13.15
N GLY A 79 6.50 -6.59 12.33
CA GLY A 79 5.39 -5.76 12.80
C GLY A 79 4.37 -5.42 11.75
N ALA A 80 3.30 -4.77 12.21
CA ALA A 80 2.32 -4.17 11.34
C ALA A 80 2.70 -2.71 11.03
N GLU A 81 2.62 -2.33 9.77
CA GLU A 81 2.85 -0.95 9.33
C GLU A 81 1.53 -0.23 9.10
N SER A 82 1.48 1.06 9.42
CA SER A 82 0.24 1.85 9.30
C SER A 82 0.47 3.25 8.75
N VAL A 83 -0.39 3.68 7.83
CA VAL A 83 -0.39 5.03 7.27
C VAL A 83 -1.74 5.70 7.46
N THR A 84 -1.72 7.01 7.66
CA THR A 84 -2.91 7.86 7.60
C THR A 84 -2.69 8.96 6.57
N PHE A 85 -3.63 9.11 5.65
CA PHE A 85 -3.55 10.04 4.53
C PHE A 85 -4.88 10.73 4.30
N THR A 86 -4.85 12.03 4.00
CA THR A 86 -6.03 12.78 3.56
C THR A 86 -5.93 13.00 2.06
N ALA A 87 -6.87 12.46 1.29
CA ALA A 87 -6.91 12.64 -0.16
C ALA A 87 -7.03 14.12 -0.53
N THR A 88 -6.13 14.60 -1.38
CA THR A 88 -6.27 15.89 -2.07
C THR A 88 -7.11 15.74 -3.32
N GLU A 89 -6.98 14.61 -4.02
CA GLU A 89 -7.70 14.25 -5.24
C GLU A 89 -8.31 12.85 -5.13
N ALA A 90 -9.11 12.47 -6.12
CA ALA A 90 -9.78 11.18 -6.09
C ALA A 90 -8.84 10.03 -6.51
N GLY A 91 -8.85 8.95 -5.73
CA GLY A 91 -8.09 7.72 -6.02
C GLY A 91 -6.71 7.66 -5.35
N ALA A 92 -6.30 6.45 -4.98
CA ALA A 92 -4.96 6.13 -4.49
C ALA A 92 -4.68 4.63 -4.65
N TYR A 93 -3.42 4.23 -4.52
CA TYR A 93 -2.98 2.85 -4.56
C TYR A 93 -2.13 2.54 -3.34
N LEU A 94 -2.41 1.41 -2.68
CA LEU A 94 -1.63 0.86 -1.60
C LEU A 94 -0.72 -0.24 -2.14
N ARG A 95 0.55 -0.20 -1.77
CA ARG A 95 1.54 -1.24 -2.08
C ARG A 95 2.20 -1.72 -0.80
N PRO A 96 1.81 -2.88 -0.25
CA PRO A 96 2.54 -3.54 0.81
C PRO A 96 3.62 -4.47 0.25
N GLY A 97 4.75 -4.54 0.95
CA GLY A 97 5.88 -5.40 0.58
C GLY A 97 6.83 -5.58 1.76
N ASP A 98 7.99 -6.17 1.51
CA ASP A 98 9.11 -6.30 2.47
C ASP A 98 10.30 -5.39 2.14
N GLY A 99 10.20 -4.64 1.04
CA GLY A 99 11.28 -3.85 0.45
C GLY A 99 11.18 -2.34 0.68
N TYR A 100 12.34 -1.67 0.62
CA TYR A 100 12.45 -0.21 0.65
C TYR A 100 12.27 0.39 -0.75
N VAL A 101 11.39 1.40 -0.91
CA VAL A 101 11.38 2.21 -2.13
C VAL A 101 12.57 3.19 -2.10
N ASP A 102 13.66 2.85 -2.79
CA ASP A 102 14.87 3.68 -2.80
C ASP A 102 14.60 5.09 -3.39
N ARG A 103 14.79 6.10 -2.55
CA ARG A 103 14.65 7.53 -2.91
C ARG A 103 15.88 8.11 -3.61
N ARG A 104 16.97 7.36 -3.82
CA ARG A 104 18.21 7.88 -4.41
C ARG A 104 18.51 7.30 -5.79
N ARG A 105 18.18 8.11 -6.80
CA ARG A 105 18.65 8.08 -8.20
C ARG A 105 18.75 6.71 -8.85
#